data_AF-A0A9E1US43-F1
#
_entry.id   AF-A0A9E1US43-F1
#
_cell.length_a   1.000
_cell.length_b   1.000
_cell.length_c   1.000
_cell.angle_alpha   90.00
_cell.angle_beta   90.00
_cell.angle_gamma   90.00
#
_symmetry.space_group_name_H-M   'P 1'
#
loop_
_entity.id
_entity.type
_entity.pdbx_description
1 polymer ?
#
loop_
_entity_poly.entity_id
_entity_poly.type
_entity_poly.pdbx_seq_one_letter_code
_entity_poly.pdbx_strand_id
1 'polypeptide(L)'
;MTGPGYPLRVMGCVVHGHYFTLYPPGYAPWQRSAVSPVASDGGRVQGLSAGADGFSETLFDAALDASAGVAWPRECPGDKRWSTQGRRLELAQRLCGVAPGLADPVRDLVAEALRVDGLLLREQAEALRQDGGYRQRGAAVRAVLEVLSRQQPSDERLLHAGFVVGVWGLPRRWDPVAGVLRTRLFPGGGTRAPPLSG
;
A
#
# COMPACT_ATOMS: atom_id res chain seq x y z
N MET A 1 15.32 12.93 11.68
CA MET A 1 15.73 13.43 10.34
C MET A 1 14.57 13.18 9.37
N THR A 2 14.06 14.20 8.66
CA THR A 2 12.74 14.14 8.02
C THR A 2 12.81 14.03 6.49
N GLY A 3 12.86 12.80 5.99
CA GLY A 3 12.56 12.45 4.60
C GLY A 3 13.46 11.34 4.06
N PRO A 4 12.98 10.50 3.13
CA PRO A 4 13.86 9.63 2.36
C PRO A 4 14.94 10.48 1.69
N GLY A 5 16.18 9.99 1.63
CA GLY A 5 17.30 10.65 0.94
C GLY A 5 17.17 10.72 -0.59
N TYR A 6 15.96 10.60 -1.13
CA TYR A 6 15.69 10.56 -2.57
C TYR A 6 15.08 11.88 -3.04
N PRO A 7 15.72 12.59 -3.99
CA PRO A 7 15.17 13.82 -4.54
C PRO A 7 13.91 13.52 -5.35
N LEU A 8 12.77 14.07 -4.91
CA LEU A 8 11.56 14.10 -5.74
C LEU A 8 11.81 15.03 -6.93
N ARG A 9 11.43 14.59 -8.13
CA ARG A 9 11.53 15.43 -9.33
C ARG A 9 10.14 15.93 -9.72
N VAL A 10 10.01 17.23 -9.90
CA VAL A 10 8.83 17.82 -10.53
C VAL A 10 9.16 18.03 -12.00
N MET A 11 8.31 17.49 -12.87
CA MET A 11 8.44 17.64 -14.32
C MET A 11 7.32 18.53 -14.83
N GLY A 12 7.63 19.38 -15.79
CA GLY A 12 6.66 20.23 -16.48
C GLY A 12 6.56 19.83 -17.94
N CYS A 13 5.34 19.65 -18.44
CA CYS A 13 5.08 19.60 -19.87
C CYS A 13 4.83 21.03 -20.36
N VAL A 14 5.82 21.63 -21.02
CA VAL A 14 5.73 23.01 -21.54
C VAL A 14 4.57 23.16 -22.53
N VAL A 15 4.35 22.15 -23.36
CA VAL A 15 3.30 22.16 -24.41
C VAL A 15 1.89 22.27 -23.82
N HIS A 16 1.64 21.62 -22.68
CA HIS A 16 0.29 21.52 -22.11
C HIS A 16 0.13 22.31 -20.80
N GLY A 17 1.18 22.97 -20.31
CA GLY A 17 1.15 23.72 -19.04
C GLY A 17 0.87 22.85 -17.81
N HIS A 18 1.18 21.55 -17.86
CA HIS A 18 0.92 20.61 -16.76
C HIS A 18 2.19 20.22 -16.02
N TYR A 19 2.08 20.05 -14.70
CA TYR A 19 3.16 19.63 -13.83
C TYR A 19 2.82 18.32 -13.13
N PHE A 20 3.82 17.45 -12.97
CA PHE A 20 3.68 16.18 -12.28
C PHE A 20 4.90 15.89 -11.41
N THR A 21 4.66 15.28 -10.24
CA THR A 21 5.72 14.82 -9.34
C THR A 21 6.06 13.37 -9.66
N LEU A 22 7.32 13.11 -9.98
CA LEU A 22 7.87 11.77 -10.13
C LEU A 22 8.30 11.26 -8.77
N TYR A 23 7.69 10.14 -8.37
CA TYR A 23 8.07 9.37 -7.19
C TYR A 23 8.96 8.20 -7.63
N PRO A 24 9.92 7.79 -6.80
CA PRO A 24 10.61 6.52 -7.04
C PRO A 24 9.59 5.37 -7.09
N PRO A 25 9.91 4.26 -7.79
CA PRO A 25 9.06 3.07 -7.78
C PRO A 25 8.71 2.66 -6.34
N GLY A 26 7.47 2.20 -6.12
CA GLY A 26 6.98 1.79 -4.81
C GLY A 26 6.87 2.89 -3.74
N TYR A 27 6.93 4.18 -4.08
CA TYR A 27 6.66 5.28 -3.13
C TYR A 27 5.23 5.82 -3.23
N ALA A 28 4.63 6.09 -2.08
CA ALA A 28 3.31 6.71 -2.01
C ALA A 28 3.37 8.20 -2.38
N PRO A 29 2.44 8.69 -3.23
CA PRO A 29 2.30 10.10 -3.53
C PRO A 29 2.13 10.95 -2.28
N TRP A 30 2.85 12.07 -2.21
CA TRP A 30 2.85 13.07 -1.13
C TRP A 30 3.27 12.60 0.26
N GLN A 31 3.36 11.29 0.51
CA GLN A 31 3.72 10.73 1.81
C GLN A 31 5.23 10.63 2.04
N ARG A 32 6.03 10.68 0.96
CA ARG A 32 7.49 10.47 0.99
C ARG A 32 7.86 9.20 1.76
N SER A 33 7.11 8.13 1.57
CA SER A 33 7.34 6.85 2.23
C SER A 33 7.05 5.74 1.23
N ALA A 34 7.81 4.66 1.30
CA ALA A 34 7.57 3.49 0.47
C ALA A 34 6.23 2.84 0.85
N VAL A 35 5.48 2.31 -0.12
CA VAL A 35 4.36 1.39 0.12
C VAL A 35 4.84 -0.06 0.21
N SER A 36 6.01 -0.36 -0.33
CA SER A 36 6.56 -1.70 -0.43
C SER A 36 8.09 -1.61 -0.37
N PRO A 37 8.77 -2.62 0.15
CA PRO A 37 10.24 -2.66 0.20
C PRO A 37 10.83 -2.81 -1.22
N VAL A 38 11.18 -1.69 -1.83
CA VAL A 38 11.81 -1.63 -3.15
C VAL A 38 13.12 -0.87 -3.07
N ALA A 39 14.11 -1.34 -3.82
CA ALA A 39 15.39 -0.67 -3.96
C ALA A 39 15.24 0.62 -4.77
N SER A 40 16.27 1.47 -4.72
CA SER A 40 16.27 2.79 -5.36
C SER A 40 16.21 2.74 -6.89
N ASP A 41 16.62 1.63 -7.48
CA ASP A 41 16.47 1.31 -8.91
C ASP A 41 15.09 0.74 -9.26
N GLY A 42 14.19 0.60 -8.28
CA GLY A 42 12.91 -0.07 -8.41
C GLY A 42 12.99 -1.59 -8.44
N GLY A 43 14.20 -2.15 -8.30
CA GLY A 43 14.45 -3.56 -8.07
C GLY A 43 13.94 -3.99 -6.70
N ARG A 44 13.82 -5.29 -6.48
CA ARG A 44 13.45 -5.80 -5.15
C ARG A 44 14.68 -5.75 -4.25
N VAL A 45 14.48 -5.32 -3.00
CA VAL A 45 15.51 -5.53 -1.98
C VAL A 45 15.62 -7.04 -1.75
N GLN A 46 16.77 -7.63 -2.08
CA GLN A 46 17.04 -9.04 -1.75
C GLN A 46 17.30 -9.18 -0.25
N GLY A 47 16.86 -10.28 0.36
CA GLY A 47 17.09 -10.55 1.78
C GLY A 47 16.13 -9.85 2.74
N LEU A 48 14.98 -9.36 2.27
CA LEU A 48 13.92 -8.86 3.14
C LEU A 48 13.45 -9.95 4.10
N SER A 49 13.13 -9.54 5.33
CA SER A 49 12.46 -10.40 6.29
C SER A 49 11.22 -11.03 5.67
N ALA A 50 11.05 -12.34 5.86
CA ALA A 50 9.87 -13.03 5.41
C ALA A 50 8.62 -12.51 6.13
N GLY A 51 7.46 -12.64 5.49
CA GLY A 51 6.20 -12.24 6.10
C GLY A 51 5.99 -10.74 6.13
N ALA A 52 5.10 -10.30 7.02
CA ALA A 52 4.76 -8.89 7.20
C ALA A 52 5.95 -8.00 7.60
N ASP A 53 6.98 -8.55 8.25
CA ASP A 53 8.15 -7.78 8.70
C ASP A 53 9.01 -7.30 7.53
N GLY A 54 8.85 -7.88 6.34
CA GLY A 54 9.46 -7.37 5.11
C GLY A 54 8.93 -5.98 4.71
N PHE A 55 7.83 -5.51 5.29
CA PHE A 55 7.29 -4.16 5.09
C PHE A 55 7.82 -3.15 6.12
N SER A 56 8.89 -3.47 6.85
CA SER A 56 9.59 -2.46 7.65
C SER A 56 10.12 -1.32 6.78
N GLU A 57 10.22 -0.12 7.36
CA GLU A 57 10.63 1.11 6.70
C GLU A 57 9.67 1.58 5.59
N THR A 58 8.41 1.14 5.65
CA THR A 58 7.35 1.56 4.73
C THR A 58 6.25 2.33 5.48
N LEU A 59 5.20 2.72 4.75
CA LEU A 59 3.97 3.26 5.33
C LEU A 59 3.32 2.37 6.39
N PHE A 60 3.70 1.10 6.47
CA PHE A 60 3.14 0.12 7.39
C PHE A 60 3.86 0.05 8.75
N ASP A 61 4.95 0.80 8.96
CA ASP A 61 5.70 0.76 10.23
C ASP A 61 4.83 0.99 11.46
N ALA A 62 3.93 1.98 11.40
CA ALA A 62 3.03 2.28 12.50
C ALA A 62 2.10 1.10 12.86
N ALA A 63 1.74 0.29 11.86
CA ALA A 63 0.92 -0.91 12.04
C ALA A 63 1.72 -2.11 12.51
N LEU A 64 2.96 -2.27 12.03
CA LEU A 64 3.89 -3.29 12.53
C LEU A 64 4.20 -3.05 14.02
N ASP A 65 4.56 -1.82 14.40
CA ASP A 65 4.78 -1.43 15.80
C ASP A 65 3.50 -1.61 16.63
N ALA A 66 2.32 -1.25 16.09
CA ALA A 66 1.05 -1.47 16.77
C ALA A 66 0.77 -2.95 17.04
N SER A 67 1.03 -3.83 16.07
CA SER A 67 0.87 -5.28 16.23
C SER A 67 1.75 -5.84 17.36
N ALA A 68 2.93 -5.25 17.56
CA ALA A 68 3.86 -5.60 18.62
C ALA A 68 3.56 -4.90 19.96
N GLY A 69 2.55 -4.03 20.02
CA GLY A 69 2.24 -3.23 21.22
C GLY A 69 3.26 -2.14 21.52
N VAL A 70 4.04 -1.72 20.52
CA VAL A 70 5.08 -0.69 20.61
C VAL A 70 4.55 0.64 20.07
N ALA A 71 4.85 1.76 20.72
CA ALA A 71 4.46 3.08 20.23
C ALA A 71 5.38 3.57 19.08
N TRP A 72 4.87 4.38 18.15
CA TRP A 72 5.57 4.90 16.95
C TRP A 72 5.34 6.42 16.78
N PRO A 73 6.27 7.21 16.24
CA PRO A 73 7.65 6.83 15.97
C PRO A 73 8.46 6.84 17.26
N ARG A 74 9.46 5.97 17.35
CA ARG A 74 10.30 5.78 18.55
C ARG A 74 11.08 7.04 18.93
N GLU A 75 11.31 7.91 17.95
CA GLU A 75 12.14 9.12 18.04
C GLU A 75 11.37 10.39 18.43
N CYS A 76 10.03 10.36 18.54
CA CYS A 76 9.24 11.54 18.90
C CYS A 76 8.69 11.45 20.35
N PRO A 77 8.92 12.46 21.21
CA PRO A 77 8.38 12.48 22.56
C PRO A 77 6.89 12.87 22.63
N GLY A 78 6.17 12.33 23.64
CA GLY A 78 4.85 12.80 24.10
C GLY A 78 3.63 12.43 23.25
N ASP A 79 2.50 13.10 23.48
CA ASP A 79 1.17 12.82 22.89
C ASP A 79 1.09 12.98 21.37
N LYS A 80 2.00 13.78 20.78
CA LYS A 80 2.15 13.92 19.33
C LYS A 80 2.50 12.60 18.66
N ARG A 81 3.14 11.68 19.39
CA ARG A 81 3.45 10.31 18.95
C ARG A 81 2.17 9.52 18.66
N TRP A 82 1.24 9.49 19.61
CA TRP A 82 -0.02 8.74 19.50
C TRP A 82 -0.93 9.26 18.39
N SER A 83 -1.06 10.57 18.25
CA SER A 83 -1.88 11.15 17.17
C SER A 83 -1.32 10.84 15.77
N THR A 84 0.00 10.94 15.60
CA THR A 84 0.67 10.65 14.31
C THR A 84 0.58 9.16 13.99
N GLN A 85 0.80 8.31 14.99
CA GLN A 85 0.66 6.86 14.85
C GLN A 85 -0.77 6.46 14.50
N GLY A 86 -1.77 7.03 15.18
CA GLY A 86 -3.17 6.76 14.90
C GLY A 86 -3.55 7.06 13.46
N ARG A 87 -3.11 8.20 12.91
CA ARG A 87 -3.33 8.58 11.51
C ARG A 87 -2.62 7.62 10.54
N ARG A 88 -1.39 7.22 10.83
CA ARG A 88 -0.62 6.27 10.01
C ARG A 88 -1.25 4.87 10.03
N LEU A 89 -1.71 4.44 11.19
CA LEU A 89 -2.43 3.17 11.36
C LEU A 89 -3.77 3.17 10.62
N GLU A 90 -4.53 4.26 10.69
CA GLU A 90 -5.78 4.41 9.93
C GLU A 90 -5.54 4.37 8.42
N LEU A 91 -4.50 5.06 7.93
CA LEU A 91 -4.09 4.97 6.54
C LEU A 91 -3.76 3.52 6.16
N ALA A 92 -2.95 2.83 6.95
CA ALA A 92 -2.59 1.43 6.70
C ALA A 92 -3.83 0.51 6.67
N GLN A 93 -4.77 0.69 7.60
CA GLN A 93 -6.04 -0.05 7.62
C GLN A 93 -6.88 0.19 6.37
N ARG A 94 -6.91 1.44 5.86
CA ARG A 94 -7.60 1.75 4.60
C ARG A 94 -6.90 1.10 3.41
N LEU A 95 -5.58 1.22 3.29
CA LEU A 95 -4.81 0.61 2.21
C LEU A 95 -4.94 -0.92 2.18
N CYS A 96 -5.01 -1.57 3.34
CA CYS A 96 -5.24 -3.01 3.46
C CYS A 96 -6.71 -3.42 3.38
N GLY A 97 -7.64 -2.47 3.26
CA GLY A 97 -9.07 -2.76 3.19
C GLY A 97 -9.63 -3.40 4.45
N VAL A 98 -9.06 -3.13 5.63
CA VAL A 98 -9.53 -3.63 6.94
C VAL A 98 -10.11 -2.53 7.82
N ALA A 99 -10.15 -1.29 7.34
CA ALA A 99 -10.75 -0.18 8.07
C ALA A 99 -12.25 -0.48 8.39
N PRO A 100 -12.69 -0.34 9.66
CA PRO A 100 -14.07 -0.63 10.07
C PRO A 100 -15.14 0.16 9.31
N GLY A 101 -14.86 1.44 9.00
CA GLY A 101 -15.79 2.32 8.28
C GLY A 101 -15.75 2.20 6.76
N LEU A 102 -14.98 1.26 6.20
CA LEU A 102 -14.92 1.07 4.75
C LEU A 102 -16.16 0.30 4.27
N ALA A 103 -16.88 0.85 3.31
CA ALA A 103 -18.04 0.19 2.70
C ALA A 103 -17.62 -1.11 1.99
N ASP A 104 -18.47 -2.14 2.07
CA ASP A 104 -18.16 -3.46 1.52
C ASP A 104 -17.83 -3.46 0.01
N PRO A 105 -18.51 -2.69 -0.86
CA PRO A 105 -18.12 -2.61 -2.27
C PRO A 105 -16.70 -2.08 -2.45
N VAL A 106 -16.27 -1.12 -1.62
CA VAL A 106 -14.90 -0.59 -1.67
C VAL A 106 -13.92 -1.62 -1.13
N ARG A 107 -14.30 -2.37 -0.09
CA ARG A 107 -13.49 -3.46 0.46
C ARG A 107 -13.23 -4.56 -0.57
N ASP A 108 -14.23 -4.92 -1.36
CA ASP A 108 -14.10 -5.89 -2.44
C ASP A 108 -13.14 -5.40 -3.53
N LEU A 109 -13.24 -4.12 -3.93
CA LEU A 109 -12.29 -3.52 -4.87
C LEU A 109 -10.86 -3.49 -4.32
N VAL A 110 -10.68 -3.29 -3.01
CA VAL A 110 -9.36 -3.39 -2.38
C VAL A 110 -8.86 -4.84 -2.38
N ALA A 111 -9.72 -5.82 -2.07
CA ALA A 111 -9.37 -7.23 -2.12
C ALA A 111 -8.90 -7.64 -3.52
N GLU A 112 -9.62 -7.20 -4.55
CA GLU A 112 -9.25 -7.41 -5.96
C GLU A 112 -7.91 -6.75 -6.29
N ALA A 113 -7.74 -5.47 -5.91
CA ALA A 113 -6.50 -4.73 -6.15
C ALA A 113 -5.29 -5.43 -5.50
N LEU A 114 -5.45 -5.92 -4.27
CA LEU A 114 -4.41 -6.59 -3.50
C LEU A 114 -4.22 -8.06 -3.90
N ARG A 115 -5.19 -8.65 -4.62
CA ARG A 115 -5.29 -10.10 -4.90
C ARG A 115 -5.25 -10.95 -3.63
N VAL A 116 -6.00 -10.50 -2.63
CA VAL A 116 -6.21 -11.22 -1.38
C VAL A 116 -7.65 -11.71 -1.31
N ASP A 117 -7.90 -12.70 -0.46
CA ASP A 117 -9.26 -13.16 -0.23
C ASP A 117 -10.11 -12.03 0.39
N GLY A 118 -11.26 -11.73 -0.22
CA GLY A 118 -12.20 -10.76 0.32
C GLY A 118 -12.80 -11.17 1.66
N LEU A 119 -12.85 -12.48 1.96
CA LEU A 119 -13.27 -12.99 3.26
C LEU A 119 -12.29 -12.57 4.36
N LEU A 120 -10.98 -12.69 4.13
CA LEU A 120 -9.95 -12.22 5.05
C LEU A 120 -10.17 -10.76 5.45
N LEU A 121 -10.43 -9.88 4.46
CA LEU A 121 -10.64 -8.46 4.74
C LEU A 121 -11.89 -8.19 5.58
N ARG A 122 -12.97 -8.93 5.31
CA ARG A 122 -14.23 -8.82 6.07
C ARG A 122 -14.07 -9.31 7.50
N GLU A 123 -13.44 -10.46 7.71
CA GLU A 123 -13.19 -11.04 9.03
C GLU A 123 -12.33 -10.10 9.89
N GLN A 124 -11.24 -9.57 9.33
CA GLN A 124 -10.40 -8.60 10.04
C GLN A 124 -11.16 -7.31 10.36
N ALA A 125 -12.02 -6.82 9.46
CA ALA A 125 -12.82 -5.63 9.71
C ALA A 125 -13.91 -5.84 10.76
N GLU A 126 -14.54 -7.02 10.77
CA GLU A 126 -15.51 -7.44 11.79
C GLU A 126 -14.84 -7.51 13.17
N ALA A 127 -13.69 -8.18 13.28
CA ALA A 127 -12.94 -8.26 14.52
C ALA A 127 -12.61 -6.87 15.08
N LEU A 128 -12.25 -5.92 14.20
CA LEU A 128 -12.00 -4.53 14.60
C LEU A 128 -13.25 -3.73 14.98
N ARG A 129 -14.44 -4.11 14.50
CA ARG A 129 -15.71 -3.50 14.92
C ARG A 129 -16.13 -3.96 16.32
N GLN A 130 -15.80 -5.20 16.66
CA GLN A 130 -16.14 -5.80 17.96
C GLN A 130 -15.14 -5.41 19.06
N ASP A 131 -13.84 -5.53 18.79
CA ASP A 131 -12.76 -5.16 19.71
C ASP A 131 -11.60 -4.49 18.95
N GLY A 132 -11.79 -3.20 18.68
CA GLY A 132 -10.90 -2.37 17.87
C GLY A 132 -9.66 -1.84 18.58
N GLY A 133 -9.14 -2.56 19.58
CA GLY A 133 -7.97 -2.15 20.35
C GLY A 133 -6.75 -1.85 19.46
N TYR A 134 -5.86 -0.98 19.95
CA TYR A 134 -4.67 -0.54 19.22
C TYR A 134 -3.82 -1.70 18.64
N ARG A 135 -3.58 -2.75 19.44
CA ARG A 135 -2.83 -3.93 18.98
C ARG A 135 -3.59 -4.69 17.90
N GLN A 136 -4.90 -4.83 18.05
CA GLN A 136 -5.76 -5.51 17.10
C GLN A 136 -5.77 -4.79 15.74
N ARG A 137 -5.82 -3.45 15.74
CA ARG A 137 -5.69 -2.64 14.52
C ARG A 137 -4.38 -2.92 13.78
N GLY A 138 -3.27 -3.04 14.50
CA GLY A 138 -1.98 -3.41 13.93
C GLY A 138 -1.97 -4.86 13.41
N ALA A 139 -2.50 -5.80 14.19
CA ALA A 139 -2.57 -7.22 13.83
C ALA A 139 -3.39 -7.47 12.55
N ALA A 140 -4.52 -6.78 12.39
CA ALA A 140 -5.36 -6.86 11.20
C ALA A 140 -4.61 -6.43 9.93
N VAL A 141 -3.85 -5.34 9.99
CA VAL A 141 -2.99 -4.91 8.89
C VAL A 141 -1.88 -5.93 8.64
N ARG A 142 -1.21 -6.41 9.70
CA ARG A 142 -0.15 -7.42 9.62
C ARG A 142 -0.62 -8.68 8.90
N ALA A 143 -1.84 -9.16 9.17
CA ALA A 143 -2.40 -10.34 8.52
C ALA A 143 -2.51 -10.19 6.99
N VAL A 144 -2.90 -9.01 6.51
CA VAL A 144 -2.95 -8.72 5.07
C VAL A 144 -1.55 -8.63 4.47
N LEU A 145 -0.62 -7.96 5.16
CA LEU A 145 0.78 -7.86 4.72
C LEU A 145 1.47 -9.24 4.66
N GLU A 146 1.14 -10.14 5.57
CA GLU A 146 1.61 -11.52 5.59
C GLU A 146 1.21 -12.24 4.30
N VAL A 147 -0.04 -12.12 3.86
CA VAL A 147 -0.50 -12.68 2.58
C VAL A 147 0.21 -12.00 1.41
N LEU A 148 0.31 -10.67 1.43
CA LEU A 148 0.96 -9.92 0.35
C LEU A 148 2.45 -10.26 0.22
N SER A 149 3.16 -10.51 1.32
CA SER A 149 4.59 -10.86 1.30
C SER A 149 4.87 -12.15 0.51
N ARG A 150 3.89 -13.06 0.48
CA ARG A 150 3.97 -14.34 -0.26
C ARG A 150 3.67 -14.17 -1.74
N GLN A 151 3.06 -13.04 -2.12
CA GLN A 151 2.66 -12.75 -3.49
C GLN A 151 3.59 -11.72 -4.13
N GLN A 152 3.96 -11.91 -5.39
CA GLN A 152 4.74 -10.94 -6.15
C GLN A 152 3.98 -10.44 -7.39
N PRO A 153 4.13 -9.17 -7.81
CA PRO A 153 4.60 -7.98 -7.07
C PRO A 153 3.47 -7.29 -6.26
N SER A 154 3.81 -6.61 -5.16
CA SER A 154 2.85 -6.02 -4.19
C SER A 154 2.76 -4.48 -4.20
N ASP A 155 3.76 -3.77 -4.74
CA ASP A 155 3.85 -2.30 -4.71
C ASP A 155 2.77 -1.63 -5.57
N GLU A 156 2.63 -2.07 -6.82
CA GLU A 156 1.58 -1.58 -7.73
C GLU A 156 0.17 -1.86 -7.19
N ARG A 157 0.00 -3.00 -6.52
CA ARG A 157 -1.27 -3.39 -5.89
C ARG A 157 -1.62 -2.47 -4.74
N LEU A 158 -0.65 -2.16 -3.90
CA LEU A 158 -0.80 -1.23 -2.78
C LEU A 158 -1.04 0.21 -3.26
N LEU A 159 -0.36 0.63 -4.33
CA LEU A 159 -0.64 1.90 -5.01
C LEU A 159 -2.06 1.92 -5.59
N HIS A 160 -2.53 0.84 -6.21
CA HIS A 160 -3.89 0.77 -6.72
C HIS A 160 -4.93 0.77 -5.58
N ALA A 161 -4.68 0.04 -4.50
CA ALA A 161 -5.54 0.03 -3.32
C ALA A 161 -5.71 1.44 -2.73
N GLY A 162 -4.64 2.23 -2.66
CA GLY A 162 -4.74 3.62 -2.20
C GLY A 162 -5.52 4.56 -3.13
N PHE A 163 -5.57 4.26 -4.43
CA PHE A 163 -6.49 4.94 -5.34
C PHE A 163 -7.94 4.54 -5.06
N VAL A 164 -8.21 3.24 -4.92
CA VAL A 164 -9.56 2.71 -4.60
C VAL A 164 -10.12 3.33 -3.32
N VAL A 165 -9.28 3.50 -2.29
CA VAL A 165 -9.70 4.12 -1.02
C VAL A 165 -9.57 5.65 -0.98
N GLY A 166 -9.29 6.29 -2.13
CA GLY A 166 -9.30 7.75 -2.27
C GLY A 166 -8.16 8.48 -1.54
N VAL A 167 -7.03 7.82 -1.29
CA VAL A 167 -5.86 8.44 -0.64
C VAL A 167 -5.04 9.25 -1.65
N TRP A 168 -4.97 8.79 -2.89
CA TRP A 168 -4.26 9.47 -3.98
C TRP A 168 -4.94 9.23 -5.33
N GLY A 169 -4.53 10.01 -6.35
CA GLY A 169 -5.02 9.85 -7.72
C GLY A 169 -4.54 8.55 -8.38
N LEU A 170 -5.13 8.20 -9.52
CA LEU A 170 -4.83 6.98 -10.26
C LEU A 170 -3.32 6.85 -10.56
N PRO A 171 -2.61 5.85 -10.00
CA PRO A 171 -1.20 5.65 -10.27
C PRO A 171 -0.97 5.35 -11.77
N ARG A 172 0.10 5.91 -12.32
CA ARG A 172 0.56 5.66 -13.68
C ARG A 172 1.99 5.15 -13.65
N ARG A 173 2.28 4.10 -14.40
CA ARG A 173 3.64 3.57 -14.55
C ARG A 173 4.13 3.82 -15.96
N TRP A 174 5.37 4.29 -16.07
CA TRP A 174 6.06 4.38 -17.36
C TRP A 174 6.47 2.99 -17.83
N ASP A 175 6.02 2.61 -19.03
CA ASP A 175 6.50 1.43 -19.75
C ASP A 175 7.59 1.88 -20.73
N PRO A 176 8.88 1.57 -20.47
CA PRO A 176 9.97 1.99 -21.34
C PRO A 176 9.99 1.26 -22.68
N VAL A 177 9.42 0.05 -22.77
CA VAL A 177 9.38 -0.75 -24.01
C VAL A 177 8.35 -0.17 -24.96
N ALA A 178 7.17 0.16 -24.45
CA ALA A 178 6.09 0.73 -25.25
C ALA A 178 6.15 2.27 -25.36
N GLY A 179 6.98 2.94 -24.55
CA GLY A 179 7.09 4.40 -24.53
C GLY A 179 5.81 5.11 -24.10
N VAL A 180 5.00 4.48 -23.24
CA VAL A 180 3.69 5.01 -22.79
C VAL A 180 3.50 4.94 -21.28
N LEU A 181 2.70 5.87 -20.75
CA LEU A 181 2.20 5.80 -19.37
C LEU A 181 1.01 4.86 -19.32
N ARG A 182 1.13 3.76 -18.58
CA ARG A 182 0.04 2.81 -18.34
C ARG A 182 -0.71 3.13 -17.06
N THR A 183 -2.03 3.05 -17.13
CA THR A 183 -2.96 3.17 -15.99
C THR A 183 -3.42 1.82 -15.46
N ARG A 184 -3.46 0.79 -16.32
CA ARG A 184 -3.75 -0.59 -15.91
C ARG A 184 -2.46 -1.27 -15.50
N LEU A 185 -2.35 -1.50 -14.19
CA LEU A 185 -1.20 -2.20 -13.60
C LEU A 185 -1.33 -3.73 -13.74
N PHE A 186 -2.53 -4.24 -14.03
CA PHE A 186 -2.77 -5.67 -14.25
C PHE A 186 -3.54 -5.91 -15.55
N PRO A 187 -3.18 -6.95 -16.33
CA PRO A 187 -4.16 -7.56 -17.21
C PRO A 187 -5.26 -8.10 -16.30
N GLY A 188 -6.49 -7.61 -16.46
CA GLY A 188 -7.64 -8.34 -15.94
C GLY A 188 -7.53 -9.76 -16.48
N GLY A 189 -7.64 -10.75 -15.60
CA GLY A 189 -7.73 -12.15 -16.01
C GLY A 189 -8.99 -12.30 -16.84
N GLY A 190 -8.90 -11.99 -18.14
CA GLY A 190 -9.92 -12.35 -19.09
C GLY A 190 -9.92 -13.87 -19.09
N THR A 191 -11.01 -14.45 -18.60
CA THR A 191 -11.42 -15.81 -18.91
C THR A 191 -11.67 -15.89 -20.42
N ARG A 192 -10.59 -15.91 -21.21
CA ARG A 192 -10.66 -16.37 -22.58
C ARG A 192 -10.50 -17.88 -22.52
N ALA A 193 -11.63 -18.59 -22.61
CA ALA A 193 -11.61 -20.03 -22.82
C ALA A 193 -10.71 -20.34 -24.03
N PRO A 194 -9.87 -21.39 -23.96
CA PRO A 194 -9.11 -21.83 -25.12
C PRO A 194 -10.08 -22.18 -26.25
N PRO A 195 -9.76 -21.87 -27.52
CA PRO A 195 -10.58 -22.31 -28.63
C PRO A 195 -10.64 -23.83 -28.61
N LEU A 196 -11.86 -24.37 -28.58
CA LEU A 196 -12.09 -25.78 -28.85
C LEU A 196 -11.72 -26.00 -30.31
N SER A 197 -10.59 -26.67 -30.54
CA SER A 197 -10.27 -27.22 -31.86
C SER A 197 -11.26 -28.33 -32.16
N GLY A 198 -12.13 -28.10 -33.15
CA GLY A 198 -12.88 -29.14 -33.85
C GLY A 198 -12.10 -29.67 -35.05
#